data_AF-A0A535FQ24-F1
#
_entry.id   AF-A0A535FQ24-F1
#
_cell.length_a   1.000
_cell.length_b   1.000
_cell.length_c   1.000
_cell.angle_alpha   90.00
_cell.angle_beta   90.00
_cell.angle_gamma   90.00
#
_symmetry.space_group_name_H-M   'P 1'
#
loop_
_entity.id
_entity.type
_entity.pdbx_description
1 polymer ?
#
loop_
_entity_poly.entity_id
_entity_poly.type
_entity_poly.pdbx_seq_one_letter_code
_entity_poly.pdbx_strand_id
1 'polypeptide(L)'
;MAQWAYKVVYIDYRGRISSEGLETLIANERRSTFARRYMNTLGREGWELVGIQPLTSNSAYYIFKRPAQEGDFAEETPPAASSETTPSQGPTVETA
;
A
#
# COMPACT_ATOMS: atom_id res chain seq x y z
N MET A 1 2.52 20.99 -21.01
CA MET A 1 3.50 19.98 -20.57
C MET A 1 2.76 18.67 -20.34
N ALA A 2 3.35 17.52 -20.66
CA ALA A 2 2.75 16.24 -20.28
C ALA A 2 2.70 16.13 -18.75
N GLN A 3 1.54 15.80 -18.20
CA GLN A 3 1.37 15.57 -16.77
C GLN A 3 1.69 14.10 -16.46
N TRP A 4 2.32 13.85 -15.32
CA TRP A 4 2.72 12.51 -14.88
C TRP A 4 1.97 12.13 -13.61
N ALA A 5 1.51 10.89 -13.55
CA ALA A 5 1.05 10.27 -12.33
C ALA A 5 2.20 9.45 -11.73
N TYR A 6 2.26 9.40 -10.40
CA TYR A 6 3.27 8.65 -9.66
C TYR A 6 2.60 7.65 -8.74
N LYS A 7 3.20 6.46 -8.64
CA LYS A 7 2.79 5.43 -7.68
C LYS A 7 4.00 5.03 -6.85
N VAL A 8 3.84 5.03 -5.54
CA VAL A 8 4.85 4.56 -4.60
C VAL A 8 4.40 3.25 -3.99
N VAL A 9 5.21 2.22 -4.18
CA VAL A 9 4.93 0.87 -3.71
C VAL A 9 5.96 0.49 -2.68
N TYR A 10 5.51 0.21 -1.46
CA TYR A 10 6.33 -0.44 -0.45
C TYR A 10 6.36 -1.94 -0.72
N ILE A 11 7.54 -2.53 -0.83
CA ILE A 11 7.71 -3.98 -0.95
C ILE A 11 8.52 -4.47 0.25
N ASP A 12 7.92 -5.38 1.01
CA ASP A 12 8.58 -6.20 2.02
C ASP A 12 8.69 -7.64 1.49
N TYR A 13 9.91 -8.05 1.19
CA TYR A 13 10.21 -9.37 0.66
C TYR A 13 9.85 -10.51 1.61
N ARG A 14 9.44 -10.23 2.86
CA ARG A 14 8.87 -11.23 3.77
C ARG A 14 7.43 -11.63 3.41
N GLY A 15 6.79 -10.93 2.48
CA GLY A 15 5.50 -11.34 1.92
C GLY A 15 4.41 -10.27 1.92
N ARG A 16 4.76 -8.99 1.96
CA ARG A 16 3.80 -7.90 1.98
C ARG A 16 4.17 -6.83 0.96
N ILE A 17 3.20 -6.38 0.19
CA ILE A 17 3.32 -5.23 -0.71
C ILE A 17 2.20 -4.26 -0.36
N SER A 18 2.51 -2.97 -0.24
CA SER A 18 1.51 -1.92 0.00
C SER A 18 1.67 -0.81 -1.02
N SER A 19 0.54 -0.36 -1.58
CA SER A 19 0.45 0.75 -2.53
C SER A 19 -0.85 1.50 -2.28
N GLU A 20 -0.81 2.83 -2.13
CA GLU A 20 -2.03 3.66 -2.06
C GLU A 20 -3.03 3.12 -1.01
N GLY A 21 -2.54 2.79 0.19
CA GLY A 21 -3.37 2.24 1.27
C GLY A 21 -3.82 0.78 1.10
N LEU A 22 -3.67 0.18 -0.08
CA LEU A 22 -4.03 -1.21 -0.35
C LEU A 22 -2.87 -2.15 -0.06
N GLU A 23 -3.13 -3.21 0.70
CA GLU A 23 -2.16 -4.25 1.03
C GLU A 23 -2.41 -5.52 0.21
N THR A 24 -1.33 -6.06 -0.35
CA THR A 24 -1.29 -7.38 -1.00
C THR A 24 -0.35 -8.29 -0.22
N LEU A 25 -0.86 -9.44 0.22
CA LEU A 25 -0.09 -10.45 0.94
C LEU A 25 0.31 -11.62 0.04
N ILE A 26 1.45 -12.23 0.36
CA ILE A 26 1.92 -13.44 -0.31
C ILE A 26 1.03 -14.64 0.03
N ALA A 27 0.80 -15.51 -0.94
CA ALA A 27 0.14 -16.80 -0.75
C ALA A 27 1.19 -17.93 -0.72
N ASN A 28 0.86 -19.11 -1.27
CA ASN A 28 1.78 -20.23 -1.37
C ASN A 28 2.74 -20.10 -2.58
N GLU A 29 3.47 -18.99 -2.66
CA GLU A 29 4.45 -18.74 -3.74
C GLU A 29 5.81 -18.28 -3.19
N ARG A 30 6.87 -18.37 -4.01
CA ARG A 30 8.19 -17.85 -3.64
C ARG A 30 8.17 -16.32 -3.58
N ARG A 31 8.90 -15.73 -2.63
CA ARG A 31 9.00 -14.28 -2.41
C ARG A 31 9.38 -13.49 -3.66
N SER A 32 10.33 -14.01 -4.45
CA SER A 32 10.73 -13.38 -5.72
C SER A 32 9.64 -13.49 -6.80
N THR A 33 8.91 -14.60 -6.86
CA THR A 33 7.76 -14.78 -7.75
C THR A 33 6.64 -13.81 -7.39
N PHE A 34 6.35 -13.66 -6.09
CA PHE A 34 5.36 -12.72 -5.58
C PHE A 34 5.66 -11.28 -5.98
N ALA A 35 6.88 -10.80 -5.70
CA ALA A 35 7.30 -9.45 -6.05
C ALA A 35 7.28 -9.24 -7.57
N ARG A 36 7.78 -10.21 -8.36
CA ARG A 36 7.74 -10.16 -9.82
C ARG A 36 6.31 -10.11 -10.36
N ARG A 37 5.39 -10.93 -9.85
CA ARG A 37 3.99 -10.95 -10.28
C ARG A 37 3.34 -9.59 -10.09
N TYR A 38 3.57 -8.96 -8.95
CA TYR A 38 3.07 -7.63 -8.66
C TYR A 38 3.67 -6.58 -9.60
N MET A 39 5.00 -6.54 -9.76
CA MET A 39 5.67 -5.61 -10.70
C MET A 39 5.24 -5.81 -12.16
N ASN A 40 5.00 -7.05 -12.59
CA ASN A 40 4.48 -7.33 -13.93
C ASN A 40 3.07 -6.76 -14.12
N THR A 41 2.23 -6.72 -13.08
CA THR A 41 0.92 -6.06 -13.15
C THR A 41 1.09 -4.56 -13.35
N LEU A 42 1.96 -3.91 -12.59
CA LEU A 42 2.28 -2.49 -12.79
C LEU A 42 2.78 -2.20 -14.21
N GLY A 43 3.71 -3.01 -14.73
CA GLY A 43 4.21 -2.86 -16.09
C GLY A 43 3.12 -3.01 -17.16
N ARG A 44 2.15 -3.93 -16.96
CA ARG A 44 0.99 -4.07 -17.86
C ARG A 44 0.04 -2.86 -17.81
N GLU A 45 -0.02 -2.16 -16.69
CA GLU A 45 -0.78 -0.93 -16.50
C GLU A 45 -0.05 0.34 -16.98
N GLY A 46 1.15 0.17 -17.58
CA GLY A 46 1.94 1.27 -18.13
C GLY A 46 2.81 1.99 -17.10
N TRP A 47 2.94 1.47 -15.89
CA TRP A 47 3.83 2.02 -14.87
C TRP A 47 5.28 1.66 -15.14
N GLU A 48 6.12 2.67 -15.26
CA GLU A 48 7.56 2.56 -15.45
C GLU A 48 8.29 2.77 -14.12
N LEU A 49 9.18 1.86 -13.73
CA LEU A 49 10.01 2.00 -12.53
C LEU A 49 11.05 3.10 -12.76
N VAL A 50 11.09 4.10 -11.86
CA VAL A 50 12.00 5.26 -11.97
C VAL A 50 12.87 5.49 -10.74
N GLY A 51 12.58 4.81 -9.63
CA GLY A 51 13.37 4.95 -8.43
C GLY A 51 13.17 3.80 -7.48
N ILE A 52 14.22 3.51 -6.71
CA ILE A 52 14.19 2.57 -5.59
C ILE A 52 14.81 3.27 -4.39
N GLN A 53 14.11 3.28 -3.27
CA GLN A 53 14.60 3.78 -1.99
C GLN A 53 14.62 2.64 -0.97
N PRO A 54 15.79 2.00 -0.74
CA PRO A 54 15.94 0.98 0.28
C PRO A 54 15.60 1.51 1.67
N LEU A 55 14.85 0.73 2.45
CA LEU A 55 14.49 1.08 3.84
C LEU A 55 15.15 0.13 4.83
N THR A 56 15.11 -1.18 4.57
CA THR A 56 15.77 -2.22 5.37
C THR A 56 16.40 -3.27 4.47
N SER A 57 17.05 -4.28 5.06
CA SER A 57 17.60 -5.41 4.30
C SER A 57 16.56 -6.22 3.52
N ASN A 58 15.28 -6.13 3.90
CA ASN A 58 14.18 -6.87 3.27
C ASN A 58 13.09 -5.98 2.68
N SER A 59 13.25 -4.65 2.70
CA SER A 59 12.22 -3.76 2.20
C SER A 59 12.74 -2.48 1.55
N ALA A 60 11.99 -1.99 0.57
CA ALA A 60 12.26 -0.77 -0.15
C ALA A 60 10.97 -0.15 -0.69
N TYR A 61 11.01 1.16 -0.96
CA TYR A 61 10.01 1.84 -1.77
C TYR A 61 10.42 1.79 -3.24
N TYR A 62 9.49 1.39 -4.09
CA TYR A 62 9.61 1.39 -5.54
C TYR A 62 8.73 2.51 -6.09
N ILE A 63 9.33 3.43 -6.82
CA ILE A 63 8.67 4.62 -7.34
C ILE A 63 8.45 4.40 -8.83
N PHE A 64 7.20 4.45 -9.24
CA PHE A 64 6.78 4.30 -10.62
C PHE A 64 6.18 5.60 -11.15
N LYS A 65 6.29 5.82 -12.47
CA LYS A 65 5.60 6.90 -13.18
C LYS A 65 4.85 6.37 -14.39
N ARG A 66 3.81 7.10 -14.82
CA ARG A 66 3.17 6.93 -16.13
C ARG A 66 2.57 8.26 -16.60
N PRO A 67 2.29 8.44 -17.91
CA PRO A 67 1.51 9.58 -18.36
C PRO A 67 0.18 9.62 -17.60
N ALA A 68 -0.19 10.78 -17.06
CA ALA A 68 -1.39 10.90 -16.25
C ALA A 68 -2.65 10.64 -17.09
N GLN A 69 -3.60 9.96 -16.48
CA GLN A 69 -4.91 9.63 -17.02
C GLN A 69 -6.00 10.32 -16.18
N GLU A 70 -7.21 10.36 -16.71
CA GLU A 70 -8.35 10.89 -15.96
C GLU A 70 -8.55 10.09 -14.67
N GLY A 71 -8.66 10.80 -13.54
CA GLY A 71 -8.79 10.19 -12.21
C GLY A 71 -7.49 10.02 -11.42
N ASP A 72 -6.30 10.15 -12.02
CA ASP A 72 -5.02 9.98 -11.30
C ASP A 72 -4.77 11.06 -10.21
N PHE A 73 -5.51 12.17 -10.24
CA PHE A 73 -5.43 13.26 -9.26
C PHE A 73 -6.70 13.42 -8.43
N ALA A 74 -7.65 12.48 -8.52
CA ALA A 74 -8.80 12.49 -7.63
C ALA A 74 -8.30 12.34 -6.19
N GLU A 75 -8.73 13.21 -5.28
CA GLU A 75 -8.45 13.05 -3.87
C GLU A 75 -9.04 11.72 -3.40
N GLU A 76 -8.17 10.82 -2.93
CA GLU A 76 -8.60 9.62 -2.25
C GLU A 76 -9.29 10.07 -0.96
N THR A 77 -10.62 9.94 -0.92
CA THR A 77 -11.38 10.21 0.30
C THR A 77 -10.77 9.33 1.39
N PRO A 78 -10.22 9.89 2.48
CA PRO A 78 -9.63 9.08 3.53
C PRO A 78 -10.67 8.05 3.98
N PRO A 79 -10.33 6.76 4.08
CA PRO A 79 -11.25 5.79 4.63
C PRO A 79 -11.65 6.29 6.02
N ALA A 80 -12.97 6.38 6.26
CA ALA A 80 -13.50 6.80 7.53
C ALA A 80 -12.82 5.99 8.64
N ALA A 81 -12.07 6.68 9.51
CA ALA A 81 -11.44 6.05 10.65
C ALA A 81 -12.53 5.24 11.37
N SER A 82 -12.33 3.93 11.45
CA SER A 82 -13.22 3.07 12.23
C SER A 82 -13.13 3.55 13.66
N SER A 83 -14.14 4.28 14.12
CA SER A 83 -14.28 4.65 15.52
C SER A 83 -14.41 3.34 16.30
N GLU A 84 -13.30 2.92 16.89
CA GLU A 84 -13.27 1.86 17.86
C GLU A 84 -14.10 2.36 19.06
N THR A 85 -15.35 1.89 19.16
CA THR A 85 -16.22 2.19 20.30
C THR A 85 -15.64 1.48 21.51
N THR A 86 -14.84 2.19 22.30
CA THR A 86 -14.35 1.69 23.60
C THR A 86 -15.56 1.38 24.49
N PRO A 87 -15.78 0.13 24.95
CA PRO A 87 -16.84 -0.13 25.91
C PRO A 87 -16.43 0.47 27.26
N SER A 88 -17.18 1.49 27.69
CA SER A 88 -17.04 2.10 29.01
C SER A 88 -17.43 1.08 30.08
N GLN A 89 -16.44 0.58 30.83
CA GLN A 89 -16.66 -0.19 32.06
C GLN A 89 -16.46 0.71 33.29
N GLY A 90 -17.53 0.80 34.10
CA GLY A 90 -17.45 0.96 35.57
C GLY A 90 -18.29 2.13 36.17
N PRO A 91 -18.65 2.07 37.48
CA PRO A 91 -18.36 1.03 38.47
C PRO A 91 -19.61 0.39 39.12
N THR A 92 -19.42 -0.85 39.60
CA THR A 92 -20.27 -1.56 40.57
C THR A 92 -20.38 -0.75 41.85
N VAL A 93 -21.60 -0.47 42.31
CA VAL A 93 -21.85 0.01 43.67
C VAL A 93 -22.12 -1.21 44.55
N GLU A 94 -21.14 -1.55 45.38
CA GLU A 94 -21.28 -2.48 46.50
C GLU A 94 -21.37 -1.63 47.78
N THR A 95 -22.52 -1.56 48.44
CA THR A 95 -22.55 -1.28 49.89
C THR A 95 -23.86 -1.73 50.55
N ALA A 96 -23.69 -2.63 51.53
CA ALA A 96 -24.42 -2.90 52.78
C ALA A 96 -25.96 -3.07 52.78
#